data_AF-A0A848WY48-F1
#
_entry.id   AF-A0A848WY48-F1
#
_cell.length_a   1.000
_cell.length_b   1.000
_cell.length_c   1.000
_cell.angle_alpha   90.00
_cell.angle_beta   90.00
_cell.angle_gamma   90.00
#
_symmetry.space_group_name_H-M   'P 1'
#
loop_
_entity.id
_entity.type
_entity.pdbx_description
1 polymer ?
#
loop_
_entity_poly.entity_id
_entity_poly.type
_entity_poly.pdbx_seq_one_letter_code
_entity_poly.pdbx_strand_id
1 'polypeptide(L)'
;HYTAQVMTVLLVLHLMQVLIDGAYKAPREVNFWTGLLLLFLVLGISLTGYLLPWDQKGYWATKVATNLVGIVPLVGEDLQRMIVGGPDYGHHTLTRFFALHAGVLPALVILLIVGHVYLFRKHGLTSKRPHRKPDGKFWPDQIFQDAVACLAVLATVLILVFWKGGAELTAPADPAERYPARPDWYFMFLFEFLKYFEGKALIIGGVIIPGVLAALLFAIPFIESRWKRAGHIFNLVFVAILFAGFTVLTALAYTRDSQNEEYQFAKAQAQIDADRVRELARSPEGIPPIGAVEILQDDAFTQGRRIFASKCASCHTYDGHDGVGRPQLEPSAPDLKGFGSREWLAGFVDPKQIETPKYFFDTAFIKPDEDGKKSRMVEFVHDLSDLSEQGKGNLEKIIAAVSAEADLHYQAEIDERDKEIIAEGTDLFFEGIAGVSAACADCHGFDGDESEASHTPDLNGWASREWTIEFTKNPAHSRFYGKNNDRMPIFEEEGIFTDRQIELVVDWIREDWVRFGEAEEKAAAAAAAEAAKNRE
;
A
#
# COMPACT_ATOMS: atom_id res chain seq x y z
N HIS A 1 0.46 19.44 -8.88
CA HIS A 1 -0.16 19.13 -7.58
C HIS A 1 -0.14 20.32 -6.61
N TYR A 2 1.01 20.77 -6.11
CA TYR A 2 1.07 21.87 -5.12
C TYR A 2 0.41 23.19 -5.56
N THR A 3 0.50 23.56 -6.84
CA THR A 3 -0.21 24.74 -7.37
C THR A 3 -1.73 24.63 -7.17
N ALA A 4 -2.31 23.45 -7.32
CA ALA A 4 -3.74 23.22 -7.09
C ALA A 4 -4.09 23.39 -5.59
N GLN A 5 -3.24 22.92 -4.69
CA GLN A 5 -3.43 23.13 -3.25
C GLN A 5 -3.37 24.62 -2.89
N VAL A 6 -2.38 25.35 -3.40
CA VAL A 6 -2.23 26.80 -3.18
C VAL A 6 -3.43 27.57 -3.76
N MET A 7 -3.91 27.17 -4.94
CA MET A 7 -5.12 27.76 -5.55
C MET A 7 -6.33 27.63 -4.61
N THR A 8 -6.55 26.47 -3.99
CA THR A 8 -7.64 26.27 -3.03
C THR A 8 -7.50 27.19 -1.81
N VAL A 9 -6.29 27.34 -1.26
CA VAL A 9 -6.04 28.27 -0.14
C VAL A 9 -6.35 29.72 -0.54
N LEU A 10 -5.83 30.17 -1.68
CA LEU A 10 -6.04 31.54 -2.17
C LEU A 10 -7.51 31.83 -2.46
N LEU A 11 -8.27 30.85 -2.97
CA LEU A 11 -9.71 30.99 -3.18
C LEU A 11 -10.48 31.18 -1.87
N VAL A 12 -10.14 30.42 -0.83
CA VAL A 12 -10.74 30.58 0.50
C VAL A 12 -10.43 31.96 1.07
N LEU A 13 -9.17 32.40 1.00
CA LEU A 13 -8.76 33.73 1.43
C LEU A 13 -9.48 34.84 0.65
N HIS A 14 -9.64 34.67 -0.67
CA HIS A 14 -10.37 35.60 -1.52
C HIS A 14 -11.86 35.68 -1.14
N LEU A 15 -12.53 34.53 -0.92
CA LEU A 15 -13.92 34.50 -0.45
C LEU A 15 -14.07 35.20 0.91
N MET A 16 -13.16 34.93 1.85
CA MET A 16 -13.15 35.58 3.16
C MET A 16 -13.00 37.09 3.03
N GLN A 17 -12.07 37.58 2.20
CA GLN A 17 -11.89 39.00 1.94
C GLN A 17 -13.18 39.63 1.41
N VAL A 18 -13.81 39.01 0.40
CA VAL A 18 -15.07 39.51 -0.20
C VAL A 18 -16.18 39.62 0.84
N LEU A 19 -16.27 38.66 1.76
CA LEU A 19 -17.28 38.64 2.81
C LEU A 19 -17.00 39.68 3.89
N ILE A 20 -15.77 39.76 4.40
CA ILE A 20 -15.35 40.70 5.45
C ILE A 20 -15.49 42.14 4.97
N ASP A 21 -15.10 42.41 3.72
CA ASP A 21 -15.12 43.75 3.15
C ASP A 21 -16.52 44.13 2.63
N GLY A 22 -17.47 43.19 2.63
CA GLY A 22 -18.82 43.41 2.11
C GLY A 22 -18.85 43.66 0.60
N ALA A 23 -17.88 43.13 -0.14
CA ALA A 23 -17.74 43.34 -1.58
C ALA A 23 -18.81 42.61 -2.43
N TYR A 24 -19.70 41.86 -1.79
CA TYR A 24 -20.87 41.20 -2.39
C TYR A 24 -22.14 42.07 -2.40
N LYS A 25 -22.12 43.23 -1.75
CA LYS A 25 -23.28 44.14 -1.66
C LYS A 25 -23.57 44.82 -3.00
N ALA A 26 -24.78 45.36 -3.14
CA ALA A 26 -25.23 46.09 -4.34
C ALA A 26 -24.18 47.12 -4.81
N PRO A 27 -23.83 47.16 -6.11
CA PRO A 27 -24.39 46.43 -7.26
C PRO A 27 -23.61 45.15 -7.68
N ARG A 28 -22.92 44.47 -6.74
CA ARG A 28 -21.95 43.40 -7.02
C ARG A 28 -22.47 41.99 -6.74
N GLU A 29 -23.77 41.81 -6.55
CA GLU A 29 -24.39 40.52 -6.23
C GLU A 29 -24.10 39.48 -7.32
N VAL A 30 -24.21 39.89 -8.59
CA VAL A 30 -23.91 39.03 -9.74
C VAL A 30 -22.42 38.66 -9.78
N ASN A 31 -21.53 39.60 -9.43
CA ASN A 31 -20.10 39.31 -9.35
C ASN A 31 -19.81 38.27 -8.25
N PHE A 32 -20.49 38.36 -7.11
CA PHE A 32 -20.39 37.37 -6.05
C PHE A 32 -20.87 35.98 -6.48
N TRP A 33 -22.01 35.87 -7.17
CA TRP A 33 -22.49 34.58 -7.66
C TRP A 33 -21.57 33.96 -8.71
N THR A 34 -21.01 34.75 -9.63
CA THR A 34 -19.99 34.24 -10.56
C THR A 34 -18.74 33.77 -9.80
N GLY A 35 -18.34 34.44 -8.71
CA GLY A 35 -17.26 33.99 -7.83
C GLY A 35 -17.56 32.66 -7.12
N LEU A 36 -18.79 32.47 -6.64
CA LEU A 36 -19.22 31.19 -6.07
C LEU A 36 -19.24 30.07 -7.11
N LEU A 37 -19.71 30.34 -8.33
CA LEU A 37 -19.68 29.36 -9.43
C LEU A 37 -18.23 28.99 -9.79
N LEU A 38 -17.32 29.96 -9.84
CA LEU A 38 -15.89 29.71 -10.04
C LEU A 38 -15.30 28.86 -8.92
N LEU A 39 -15.65 29.12 -7.66
CA LEU A 39 -15.23 28.29 -6.53
C LEU A 39 -15.65 26.82 -6.72
N PHE A 40 -16.93 26.57 -7.02
CA PHE A 40 -17.42 25.21 -7.26
C PHE A 40 -16.77 24.54 -8.48
N LEU A 41 -16.52 25.28 -9.56
CA LEU A 41 -15.80 24.75 -10.72
C LEU A 41 -14.36 24.38 -10.40
N VAL A 42 -13.63 25.22 -9.64
CA VAL A 42 -12.25 24.89 -9.24
C VAL A 42 -12.23 23.69 -8.30
N LEU A 43 -13.18 23.56 -7.37
CA LEU A 43 -13.32 22.34 -6.58
C LEU A 43 -13.60 21.11 -7.47
N GLY A 44 -14.42 21.25 -8.51
CA GLY A 44 -14.67 20.21 -9.50
C GLY A 44 -13.42 19.84 -10.34
N ILE A 45 -12.61 20.83 -10.72
CA ILE A 45 -11.31 20.61 -11.40
C ILE A 45 -10.36 19.88 -10.45
N SER A 46 -10.27 20.32 -9.20
CA SER A 46 -9.44 19.65 -8.19
C SER A 46 -9.87 18.20 -8.01
N LEU A 47 -11.17 17.94 -7.85
CA LEU A 47 -11.73 16.60 -7.75
C LEU A 47 -11.34 15.74 -8.96
N THR A 48 -11.67 16.18 -10.17
CA THR A 48 -11.42 15.42 -11.39
C THR A 48 -9.93 15.23 -11.69
N GLY A 49 -9.07 16.14 -11.24
CA GLY A 49 -7.64 16.11 -11.53
C GLY A 49 -6.87 15.05 -10.74
N TYR A 50 -7.18 14.86 -9.47
CA TYR A 50 -6.48 13.85 -8.66
C TYR A 50 -6.95 12.41 -8.95
N LEU A 51 -8.01 12.23 -9.77
CA LEU A 51 -8.44 10.93 -10.29
C LEU A 51 -7.59 10.44 -11.47
N LEU A 52 -6.98 11.38 -12.21
CA LEU A 52 -6.29 11.09 -13.48
C LEU A 52 -4.98 10.30 -13.38
N PRO A 53 -4.18 10.36 -12.29
CA PRO A 53 -3.01 9.50 -12.16
C PRO A 53 -3.33 8.00 -12.29
N TRP A 54 -4.59 7.62 -12.03
CA TRP A 54 -5.08 6.24 -12.11
C TRP A 54 -4.25 5.24 -11.29
N ASP A 55 -3.83 5.71 -10.12
CA ASP A 55 -3.23 4.92 -9.05
C ASP A 55 -4.32 4.46 -8.05
N GLN A 56 -3.96 3.67 -7.04
CA GLN A 56 -4.93 3.18 -6.05
C GLN A 56 -5.73 4.34 -5.43
N LYS A 57 -5.08 5.44 -5.07
CA LYS A 57 -5.78 6.63 -4.55
C LYS A 57 -6.79 7.20 -5.54
N GLY A 58 -6.41 7.42 -6.79
CA GLY A 58 -7.28 7.98 -7.83
C GLY A 58 -8.46 7.08 -8.20
N TYR A 59 -8.23 5.77 -8.34
CA TYR A 59 -9.27 4.80 -8.68
C TYR A 59 -10.35 4.71 -7.60
N TRP A 60 -9.95 4.51 -6.34
CA TRP A 60 -10.90 4.37 -5.25
C TRP A 60 -11.61 5.68 -4.93
N ALA A 61 -10.93 6.83 -5.10
CA ALA A 61 -11.61 8.12 -5.01
C ALA A 61 -12.64 8.34 -6.12
N THR A 62 -12.38 7.84 -7.34
CA THR A 62 -13.35 7.90 -8.46
C THR A 62 -14.61 7.14 -8.10
N LYS A 63 -14.46 5.95 -7.53
CA LYS A 63 -15.57 5.12 -7.06
C LYS A 63 -16.40 5.82 -5.98
N VAL A 64 -15.74 6.44 -4.99
CA VAL A 64 -16.44 7.20 -3.94
C VAL A 64 -17.20 8.39 -4.52
N ALA A 65 -16.55 9.19 -5.38
CA ALA A 65 -17.16 10.40 -5.96
C ALA A 65 -18.38 10.07 -6.85
N THR A 66 -18.27 9.05 -7.70
CA THR A 66 -19.35 8.65 -8.60
C THR A 66 -20.48 7.93 -7.87
N ASN A 67 -20.20 7.17 -6.81
CA ASN A 67 -21.24 6.63 -5.92
C ASN A 67 -22.05 7.74 -5.23
N LEU A 68 -21.41 8.86 -4.86
CA LEU A 68 -22.10 10.03 -4.32
C LEU A 68 -23.03 10.70 -5.35
N VAL A 69 -22.71 10.59 -6.64
CA VAL A 69 -23.63 11.01 -7.71
C VAL A 69 -24.81 10.03 -7.82
N GLY A 70 -24.54 8.74 -7.68
CA GLY A 70 -25.54 7.66 -7.70
C GLY A 70 -26.68 7.84 -6.70
N ILE A 71 -26.40 8.41 -5.53
CA ILE A 71 -27.42 8.62 -4.47
C ILE A 71 -28.38 9.79 -4.75
N VAL A 72 -28.14 10.60 -5.78
CA VAL A 72 -29.04 11.70 -6.14
C VAL A 72 -30.40 11.11 -6.57
N PRO A 73 -31.52 11.56 -5.97
CA PRO A 73 -32.82 10.99 -6.28
C PRO A 73 -33.21 11.22 -7.75
N LEU A 74 -34.00 10.30 -8.30
CA LEU A 74 -34.57 10.30 -9.65
C LEU A 74 -33.58 10.04 -10.80
N VAL A 75 -32.41 10.69 -10.80
CA VAL A 75 -31.49 10.67 -11.95
C VAL A 75 -30.07 10.20 -11.61
N GLY A 76 -29.77 9.93 -10.33
CA GLY A 76 -28.42 9.63 -9.85
C GLY A 76 -27.80 8.39 -10.48
N GLU A 77 -28.53 7.28 -10.53
CA GLU A 77 -28.03 6.02 -11.11
C GLU A 77 -27.69 6.15 -12.60
N ASP A 78 -28.58 6.78 -13.38
CA ASP A 78 -28.36 7.00 -14.81
C ASP A 78 -27.18 7.95 -15.04
N LEU A 79 -27.06 8.99 -14.22
CA LEU A 79 -25.94 9.92 -14.27
C LEU A 79 -24.62 9.24 -13.88
N GLN A 80 -24.63 8.38 -12.87
CA GLN A 80 -23.46 7.60 -12.46
C GLN A 80 -23.02 6.68 -13.60
N ARG A 81 -23.93 5.90 -14.19
CA ARG A 81 -23.62 5.01 -15.33
C ARG A 81 -23.09 5.80 -16.52
N MET A 82 -23.66 6.98 -16.79
CA MET A 82 -23.16 7.88 -17.83
C MET A 82 -21.76 8.41 -17.53
N ILE A 83 -21.43 8.73 -16.28
CA ILE A 83 -20.09 9.21 -15.91
C ILE A 83 -19.07 8.08 -16.01
N VAL A 84 -19.38 6.89 -15.46
CA VAL A 84 -18.50 5.72 -15.47
C VAL A 84 -18.29 5.21 -16.91
N GLY A 85 -19.35 5.16 -17.70
CA GLY A 85 -19.28 4.83 -19.13
C GLY A 85 -19.09 3.37 -19.48
N GLY A 86 -19.19 2.47 -18.49
CA GLY A 86 -19.10 1.03 -18.64
C GLY A 86 -19.70 0.30 -17.42
N PRO A 87 -19.70 -1.04 -17.43
CA PRO A 87 -20.13 -1.84 -16.27
C PRO A 87 -19.19 -1.64 -15.07
N ASP A 88 -17.90 -1.41 -15.34
CA ASP A 88 -16.85 -1.21 -14.35
C ASP A 88 -16.04 0.06 -14.65
N TYR A 89 -15.26 0.49 -13.65
CA TYR A 89 -14.32 1.60 -13.77
C TYR A 89 -13.13 1.18 -14.63
N GLY A 90 -12.85 1.92 -15.69
CA GLY A 90 -11.77 1.56 -16.61
C GLY A 90 -11.44 2.66 -17.61
N HIS A 91 -10.99 2.25 -18.79
CA HIS A 91 -10.53 3.16 -19.84
C HIS A 91 -11.55 4.24 -20.23
N HIS A 92 -12.84 3.88 -20.36
CA HIS A 92 -13.90 4.84 -20.68
C HIS A 92 -14.10 5.89 -19.58
N THR A 93 -13.99 5.48 -18.32
CA THR A 93 -14.11 6.38 -17.18
C THR A 93 -12.95 7.39 -17.18
N LEU A 94 -11.72 6.89 -17.30
CA LEU A 94 -10.51 7.71 -17.29
C LEU A 94 -10.48 8.72 -18.44
N THR A 95 -10.76 8.29 -19.68
CA THR A 95 -10.77 9.17 -20.85
C THR A 95 -11.84 10.25 -20.79
N ARG A 96 -13.02 9.96 -20.23
CA ARG A 96 -14.08 10.96 -19.99
C ARG A 96 -13.67 11.97 -18.94
N PHE A 97 -13.12 11.52 -17.81
CA PHE A 97 -12.59 12.42 -16.78
C PHE A 97 -11.45 13.29 -17.30
N PHE A 98 -10.57 12.74 -18.15
CA PHE A 98 -9.51 13.50 -18.80
C PHE A 98 -10.10 14.60 -19.70
N ALA A 99 -11.04 14.27 -20.58
CA ALA A 99 -11.69 15.26 -21.45
C ALA A 99 -12.45 16.34 -20.66
N LEU A 100 -13.10 15.95 -19.57
CA LEU A 100 -13.78 16.87 -18.65
C LEU A 100 -12.79 17.80 -17.94
N HIS A 101 -11.71 17.25 -17.39
CA HIS A 101 -10.72 17.97 -16.58
C HIS A 101 -9.79 18.86 -17.41
N ALA A 102 -9.30 18.38 -18.55
CA ALA A 102 -8.35 19.11 -19.37
C ALA A 102 -9.02 20.03 -20.40
N GLY A 103 -10.27 19.74 -20.79
CA GLY A 103 -11.00 20.49 -21.80
C GLY A 103 -12.16 21.30 -21.24
N VAL A 104 -13.23 20.61 -20.85
CA VAL A 104 -14.54 21.25 -20.57
C VAL A 104 -14.48 22.15 -19.34
N LEU A 105 -13.99 21.68 -18.20
CA LEU A 105 -13.97 22.46 -16.96
C LEU A 105 -13.06 23.69 -17.06
N PRO A 106 -11.82 23.61 -17.58
CA PRO A 106 -10.97 24.79 -17.78
C PRO A 106 -11.60 25.82 -18.73
N ALA A 107 -12.25 25.38 -19.81
CA ALA A 107 -12.94 26.29 -20.73
C ALA A 107 -14.08 27.06 -20.04
N LEU A 108 -14.86 26.37 -19.19
CA LEU A 108 -15.91 27.02 -18.38
C LEU A 108 -15.33 28.00 -17.35
N VAL A 109 -14.21 27.64 -16.72
CA VAL A 109 -13.49 28.54 -15.79
C VAL A 109 -13.01 29.78 -16.52
N ILE A 110 -12.38 29.66 -17.70
CA ILE A 110 -11.92 30.81 -18.48
C ILE A 110 -13.11 31.73 -18.83
N LEU A 111 -14.20 31.15 -19.33
CA LEU A 111 -15.40 31.91 -19.70
C LEU A 111 -15.99 32.67 -18.51
N LEU A 112 -16.09 32.02 -17.34
CA LEU A 112 -16.59 32.67 -16.13
C LEU A 112 -15.60 33.67 -15.54
N ILE A 113 -14.28 33.45 -15.63
CA ILE A 113 -13.26 34.43 -15.21
C ILE A 113 -13.38 35.70 -16.03
N VAL A 114 -13.55 35.60 -17.36
CA VAL A 114 -13.75 36.77 -18.22
C VAL A 114 -15.00 37.54 -17.80
N GLY A 115 -16.11 36.84 -17.55
CA GLY A 115 -17.35 37.45 -17.05
C GLY A 115 -17.18 38.09 -15.67
N HIS A 116 -16.52 37.41 -14.75
CA HIS A 116 -16.24 37.88 -13.39
C HIS A 116 -15.38 39.14 -13.40
N VAL A 117 -14.27 39.15 -14.16
CA VAL A 117 -13.39 40.32 -14.30
C VAL A 117 -14.12 41.47 -15.00
N TYR A 118 -14.96 41.20 -16.00
CA TYR A 118 -15.77 42.23 -16.66
C TYR A 118 -16.72 42.92 -15.66
N LEU A 119 -17.47 42.14 -14.86
CA LEU A 119 -18.39 42.69 -13.85
C LEU A 119 -17.65 43.47 -12.76
N PHE A 120 -16.51 42.95 -12.31
CA PHE A 120 -15.60 43.64 -11.41
C PHE A 120 -15.16 45.00 -11.98
N ARG A 121 -14.69 45.04 -13.23
CA ARG A 121 -14.25 46.30 -13.87
C ARG A 121 -15.40 47.28 -14.08
N LYS A 122 -16.61 46.79 -14.37
CA LYS A 122 -17.80 47.62 -14.55
C LYS A 122 -18.26 48.27 -13.24
N HIS A 123 -18.23 47.53 -12.13
CA HIS A 123 -18.76 48.00 -10.84
C HIS A 123 -17.70 48.61 -9.91
N GLY A 124 -16.40 48.51 -10.24
CA GLY A 124 -15.27 49.13 -9.53
C GLY A 124 -14.75 48.30 -8.36
N LEU A 125 -14.01 48.88 -7.42
CA LEU A 125 -13.49 48.23 -6.18
C LEU A 125 -14.30 48.62 -4.94
N THR A 126 -14.43 47.71 -3.96
CA THR A 126 -14.98 48.03 -2.63
C THR A 126 -13.80 48.35 -1.70
N SER A 127 -13.56 49.63 -1.42
CA SER A 127 -12.48 50.06 -0.53
C SER A 127 -12.99 50.30 0.90
N LYS A 128 -12.26 49.81 1.92
CA LYS A 128 -12.52 50.16 3.34
C LYS A 128 -12.40 51.66 3.63
N ARG A 129 -11.57 52.36 2.85
CA ARG A 129 -11.41 53.81 2.87
C ARG A 129 -11.54 54.34 1.45
N PRO A 130 -12.71 54.86 1.03
CA PRO A 130 -12.87 55.42 -0.29
C PRO A 130 -12.05 56.70 -0.41
N HIS A 131 -10.91 56.61 -1.10
CA HIS A 131 -10.16 57.78 -1.50
C HIS A 131 -10.84 58.39 -2.73
N ARG A 132 -11.15 59.68 -2.67
CA ARG A 132 -11.73 60.42 -3.81
C ARG A 132 -10.70 60.77 -4.90
N LYS A 133 -9.41 60.53 -4.65
CA LYS A 133 -8.32 60.75 -5.60
C LYS A 133 -7.77 59.39 -6.08
N PRO A 134 -7.21 59.29 -7.30
CA PRO A 134 -6.54 58.07 -7.74
C PRO A 134 -5.41 57.71 -6.77
N ASP A 135 -5.46 56.51 -6.17
CA ASP A 135 -4.47 56.02 -5.21
C ASP A 135 -3.15 55.57 -5.88
N GLY A 136 -3.15 55.38 -7.20
CA GLY A 136 -1.98 54.98 -8.00
C GLY A 136 -2.34 54.67 -9.45
N LYS A 137 -1.33 54.44 -10.31
CA LYS A 137 -1.55 53.97 -11.69
C LYS A 137 -1.47 52.44 -11.72
N PHE A 138 -2.29 51.80 -12.57
CA PHE A 138 -2.19 50.36 -12.81
C PHE A 138 -0.81 49.97 -13.38
N TRP A 139 -0.30 50.79 -14.30
CA TRP A 139 1.06 50.66 -14.82
C TRP A 139 1.92 51.86 -14.39
N PRO A 140 3.12 51.64 -13.84
CA PRO A 140 3.78 50.35 -13.58
C PRO A 140 3.52 49.77 -12.18
N ASP A 141 2.99 50.56 -11.25
CA ASP A 141 3.05 50.27 -9.80
C ASP A 141 2.27 49.01 -9.40
N GLN A 142 1.00 48.89 -9.82
CA GLN A 142 0.18 47.71 -9.49
C GLN A 142 0.75 46.43 -10.13
N ILE A 143 1.16 46.49 -11.40
CA ILE A 143 1.75 45.35 -12.09
C ILE A 143 3.02 44.86 -11.39
N PHE A 144 3.86 45.77 -10.91
CA PHE A 144 5.06 45.38 -10.15
C PHE A 144 4.69 44.66 -8.84
N GLN A 145 3.70 45.18 -8.09
CA GLN A 145 3.22 44.53 -6.87
C GLN A 145 2.62 43.15 -7.15
N ASP A 146 1.80 43.03 -8.20
CA ASP A 146 1.21 41.76 -8.63
C ASP A 146 2.30 40.76 -9.07
N ALA A 147 3.34 41.22 -9.76
CA ALA A 147 4.48 40.39 -10.16
C ALA A 147 5.27 39.87 -8.96
N VAL A 148 5.52 40.72 -7.95
CA VAL A 148 6.16 40.30 -6.69
C VAL A 148 5.31 39.25 -5.96
N ALA A 149 3.99 39.44 -5.90
CA ALA A 149 3.08 38.46 -5.30
C ALA A 149 3.08 37.13 -6.07
N CYS A 150 3.06 37.17 -7.40
CA CYS A 150 3.16 35.97 -8.25
C CYS A 150 4.49 35.25 -8.05
N LEU A 151 5.61 35.99 -7.94
CA LEU A 151 6.94 35.44 -7.65
C LEU A 151 6.97 34.76 -6.28
N ALA A 152 6.36 35.37 -5.26
CA ALA A 152 6.27 34.79 -3.92
C ALA A 152 5.50 33.46 -3.93
N VAL A 153 4.34 33.41 -4.61
CA VAL A 153 3.55 32.19 -4.77
C VAL A 153 4.35 31.11 -5.52
N LEU A 154 5.03 31.47 -6.61
CA LEU A 154 5.88 30.56 -7.38
C LEU A 154 7.03 30.01 -6.51
N ALA A 155 7.71 30.88 -5.76
CA ALA A 155 8.78 30.48 -4.85
C ALA A 155 8.28 29.51 -3.78
N THR A 156 7.10 29.77 -3.17
CA THR A 156 6.47 28.83 -2.22
C THR A 156 6.22 27.47 -2.86
N VAL A 157 5.65 27.43 -4.07
CA VAL A 157 5.41 26.16 -4.79
C VAL A 157 6.72 25.42 -5.08
N LEU A 158 7.75 26.13 -5.54
CA LEU A 158 9.05 25.52 -5.83
C LEU A 158 9.73 24.98 -4.57
N ILE A 159 9.68 25.71 -3.45
CA ILE A 159 10.19 25.24 -2.16
C ILE A 159 9.47 23.95 -1.74
N LEU A 160 8.15 23.88 -1.88
CA LEU A 160 7.39 22.67 -1.56
C LEU A 160 7.78 21.49 -2.47
N VAL A 161 7.95 21.73 -3.77
CA VAL A 161 8.39 20.70 -4.73
C VAL A 161 9.79 20.18 -4.40
N PHE A 162 10.75 21.05 -4.11
CA PHE A 162 12.11 20.62 -3.78
C PHE A 162 12.21 19.97 -2.39
N TRP A 163 11.34 20.35 -1.45
CA TRP A 163 11.36 19.81 -0.08
C TRP A 163 10.61 18.48 0.06
N LYS A 164 9.49 18.31 -0.63
CA LYS A 164 8.60 17.14 -0.52
C LYS A 164 8.60 16.25 -1.75
N GLY A 165 9.27 16.65 -2.83
CA GLY A 165 9.30 15.94 -4.10
C GLY A 165 8.14 16.32 -5.02
N GLY A 166 7.88 15.47 -6.01
CA GLY A 166 6.80 15.63 -6.97
C GLY A 166 5.41 15.33 -6.38
N ALA A 167 4.43 15.08 -7.25
CA ALA A 167 3.15 14.54 -6.80
C ALA A 167 3.36 13.13 -6.23
N GLU A 168 2.79 12.86 -5.05
CA GLU A 168 2.76 11.51 -4.49
C GLU A 168 1.96 10.60 -5.43
N LEU A 169 2.60 9.53 -5.92
CA LEU A 169 1.97 8.49 -6.74
C LEU A 169 1.98 7.19 -5.95
N THR A 170 0.79 6.61 -5.76
CA THR A 170 0.65 5.27 -5.16
C THR A 170 0.86 4.18 -6.20
N ALA A 171 0.78 2.91 -5.79
CA ALA A 171 0.81 1.79 -6.72
C ALA A 171 -0.28 1.92 -7.80
N PRO A 172 -0.08 1.36 -9.01
CA PRO A 172 -1.09 1.29 -10.06
C PRO A 172 -2.42 0.76 -9.52
N ALA A 173 -3.53 1.27 -10.05
CA ALA A 173 -4.85 0.87 -9.57
C ALA A 173 -5.14 -0.62 -9.86
N ASP A 174 -5.26 -1.42 -8.80
CA ASP A 174 -5.79 -2.78 -8.86
C ASP A 174 -7.16 -2.85 -8.16
N PRO A 175 -8.26 -3.07 -8.91
CA PRO A 175 -9.60 -3.23 -8.34
C PRO A 175 -9.76 -4.40 -7.37
N ALA A 176 -8.90 -5.43 -7.45
CA ALA A 176 -8.95 -6.61 -6.59
C ALA A 176 -8.42 -6.33 -5.18
N GLU A 177 -7.63 -5.28 -5.01
CA GLU A 177 -7.05 -4.88 -3.74
C GLU A 177 -7.92 -3.86 -3.00
N ARG A 178 -8.04 -4.00 -1.67
CA ARG A 178 -8.70 -2.99 -0.85
C ARG A 178 -7.74 -1.87 -0.50
N TYR A 179 -8.05 -0.65 -0.93
CA TYR A 179 -7.29 0.55 -0.55
C TYR A 179 -8.13 1.49 0.31
N PRO A 180 -7.66 1.93 1.49
CA PRO A 180 -8.41 2.84 2.35
C PRO A 180 -8.29 4.29 1.86
N ALA A 181 -8.91 4.60 0.72
CA ALA A 181 -8.78 5.91 0.08
C ALA A 181 -9.14 7.07 1.00
N ARG A 182 -8.31 8.13 0.94
CA ARG A 182 -8.59 9.44 1.53
C ARG A 182 -8.53 10.51 0.44
N PRO A 183 -9.47 11.46 0.40
CA PRO A 183 -9.37 12.55 -0.54
C PRO A 183 -8.29 13.54 -0.09
N ASP A 184 -7.97 14.51 -0.94
CA ASP A 184 -7.08 15.61 -0.55
C ASP A 184 -7.67 16.43 0.61
N TRP A 185 -6.79 17.14 1.34
CA TRP A 185 -7.12 17.82 2.60
C TRP A 185 -8.36 18.74 2.52
N TYR A 186 -8.58 19.39 1.37
CA TYR A 186 -9.71 20.29 1.15
C TYR A 186 -11.06 19.59 0.99
N PHE A 187 -11.09 18.25 0.92
CA PHE A 187 -12.30 17.43 0.97
C PHE A 187 -12.35 16.51 2.21
N MET A 188 -11.33 16.56 3.07
CA MET A 188 -11.24 15.70 4.25
C MET A 188 -12.42 15.91 5.22
N PHE A 189 -12.86 17.16 5.39
CA PHE A 189 -14.03 17.46 6.21
C PHE A 189 -15.30 16.75 5.70
N LEU A 190 -15.47 16.67 4.38
CA LEU A 190 -16.65 16.07 3.76
C LEU A 190 -16.59 14.56 3.90
N PHE A 191 -15.41 13.97 3.68
CA PHE A 191 -15.18 12.55 3.94
C PHE A 191 -15.54 12.16 5.37
N GLU A 192 -15.07 12.92 6.35
CA GLU A 192 -15.38 12.66 7.76
C GLU A 192 -16.86 12.88 8.10
N PHE A 193 -17.45 13.94 7.54
CA PHE A 193 -18.87 14.23 7.71
C PHE A 193 -19.77 13.11 7.18
N LEU A 194 -19.43 12.51 6.03
CA LEU A 194 -20.23 11.45 5.43
C LEU A 194 -20.21 10.15 6.24
N LYS A 195 -19.18 9.89 7.05
CA LYS A 195 -19.13 8.72 7.95
C LYS A 195 -20.23 8.70 9.00
N TYR A 196 -20.88 9.83 9.27
CA TYR A 196 -21.99 9.92 10.23
C TYR A 196 -23.35 9.52 9.61
N PHE A 197 -23.39 9.21 8.31
CA PHE A 197 -24.60 8.84 7.59
C PHE A 197 -24.45 7.47 6.95
N GLU A 198 -25.38 6.56 7.25
CA GLU A 198 -25.38 5.21 6.70
C GLU A 198 -26.66 4.92 5.91
N GLY A 199 -26.55 4.04 4.91
CA GLY A 199 -27.68 3.62 4.08
C GLY A 199 -28.45 4.79 3.46
N LYS A 200 -29.78 4.81 3.65
CA LYS A 200 -30.65 5.86 3.08
C LYS A 200 -30.37 7.26 3.66
N ALA A 201 -29.79 7.36 4.85
CA ALA A 201 -29.44 8.66 5.45
C ALA A 201 -28.30 9.35 4.71
N LEU A 202 -27.54 8.63 3.87
CA LEU A 202 -26.47 9.20 3.06
C LEU A 202 -26.98 10.29 2.09
N ILE A 203 -28.25 10.23 1.67
CA ILE A 203 -28.87 11.31 0.86
C ILE A 203 -28.92 12.63 1.66
N ILE A 204 -29.17 12.54 2.97
CA ILE A 204 -29.24 13.71 3.84
C ILE A 204 -27.85 14.36 3.95
N GLY A 205 -26.83 13.55 4.25
CA GLY A 205 -25.45 14.02 4.39
C GLY A 205 -24.79 14.42 3.07
N GLY A 206 -25.06 13.69 1.98
CA GLY A 206 -24.40 13.86 0.70
C GLY A 206 -25.06 14.88 -0.23
N VAL A 207 -26.38 15.07 -0.13
CA VAL A 207 -27.14 15.90 -1.08
C VAL A 207 -27.85 17.04 -0.36
N ILE A 208 -28.67 16.74 0.64
CA ILE A 208 -29.58 17.73 1.24
C ILE A 208 -28.81 18.77 2.05
N ILE A 209 -27.97 18.35 3.01
CA ILE A 209 -27.23 19.27 3.87
C ILE A 209 -26.26 20.14 3.04
N PRO A 210 -25.38 19.58 2.19
CA PRO A 210 -24.52 20.38 1.32
C PRO A 210 -25.32 21.31 0.39
N GLY A 211 -26.45 20.84 -0.15
CA GLY A 211 -27.33 21.64 -1.00
C GLY A 211 -27.94 22.84 -0.28
N VAL A 212 -28.40 22.66 0.96
CA VAL A 212 -28.91 23.75 1.80
C VAL A 212 -27.79 24.74 2.15
N LEU A 213 -26.60 24.26 2.52
CA LEU A 213 -25.46 25.13 2.83
C LEU A 213 -25.02 25.94 1.59
N ALA A 214 -24.98 25.31 0.42
CA ALA A 214 -24.72 26.00 -0.84
C ALA A 214 -25.80 27.05 -1.15
N ALA A 215 -27.08 26.71 -0.98
CA ALA A 215 -28.19 27.65 -1.18
C ALA A 215 -28.09 28.87 -0.25
N LEU A 216 -27.69 28.66 1.02
CA LEU A 216 -27.43 29.75 1.97
C LEU A 216 -26.25 30.63 1.52
N LEU A 217 -25.19 30.06 0.97
CA LEU A 217 -24.09 30.83 0.38
C LEU A 217 -24.57 31.70 -0.79
N PHE A 218 -25.38 31.17 -1.70
CA PHE A 218 -25.97 31.97 -2.79
C PHE A 218 -26.92 33.05 -2.27
N ALA A 219 -27.59 32.83 -1.13
CA ALA A 219 -28.51 33.76 -0.51
C ALA A 219 -27.84 34.93 0.24
N ILE A 220 -26.52 34.90 0.45
CA ILE A 220 -25.75 35.92 1.20
C ILE A 220 -26.10 37.37 0.80
N PRO A 221 -26.14 37.76 -0.49
CA PRO A 221 -26.48 39.13 -0.87
C PRO A 221 -27.93 39.51 -0.53
N PHE A 222 -28.87 38.57 -0.63
CA PHE A 222 -30.27 38.82 -0.32
C PHE A 222 -30.51 39.00 1.18
N ILE A 223 -29.86 38.17 2.01
CA ILE A 223 -29.92 38.25 3.47
C ILE A 223 -29.39 39.61 3.95
N GLU A 224 -28.26 40.05 3.40
CA GLU A 224 -27.70 41.38 3.69
C GLU A 224 -28.64 42.50 3.24
N SER A 225 -29.22 42.41 2.05
CA SER A 225 -30.12 43.45 1.55
C SER A 225 -31.35 43.63 2.45
N ARG A 226 -31.89 42.51 2.97
CA ARG A 226 -33.12 42.46 3.79
C ARG A 226 -32.94 42.92 5.23
N TRP A 227 -31.80 42.59 5.87
CA TRP A 227 -31.53 42.87 7.29
C TRP A 227 -30.33 43.81 7.52
N LYS A 228 -29.76 44.37 6.46
CA LYS A 228 -28.66 45.34 6.46
C LYS A 228 -27.51 44.87 7.35
N ARG A 229 -27.17 45.64 8.39
CA ARG A 229 -26.07 45.34 9.32
C ARG A 229 -26.23 43.97 10.00
N ALA A 230 -27.44 43.62 10.42
CA ALA A 230 -27.70 42.33 11.05
C ALA A 230 -27.52 41.16 10.05
N GLY A 231 -27.93 41.35 8.80
CA GLY A 231 -27.71 40.37 7.73
C GLY A 231 -26.24 40.17 7.39
N HIS A 232 -25.45 41.25 7.37
CA HIS A 232 -23.99 41.16 7.19
C HIS A 232 -23.31 40.39 8.33
N ILE A 233 -23.68 40.66 9.58
CA ILE A 233 -23.16 39.93 10.75
C ILE A 233 -23.56 38.45 10.67
N PHE A 234 -24.82 38.15 10.32
CA PHE A 234 -25.29 36.79 10.12
C PHE A 234 -24.44 36.05 9.06
N ASN A 235 -24.19 36.67 7.91
CA ASN A 235 -23.37 36.06 6.84
C ASN A 235 -21.94 35.76 7.31
N LEU A 236 -21.31 36.66 8.07
CA LEU A 236 -19.97 36.45 8.63
C LEU A 236 -19.96 35.31 9.65
N VAL A 237 -20.95 35.28 10.56
CA VAL A 237 -21.08 34.23 11.57
C VAL A 237 -21.35 32.88 10.91
N PHE A 238 -22.25 32.82 9.93
CA PHE A 238 -22.56 31.61 9.17
C PHE A 238 -21.30 31.03 8.51
N VAL A 239 -20.54 31.83 7.77
CA VAL A 239 -19.33 31.37 7.09
C VAL A 239 -18.21 31.03 8.08
N ALA A 240 -18.10 31.76 9.19
CA ALA A 240 -17.16 31.43 10.26
C ALA A 240 -17.49 30.07 10.91
N ILE A 241 -18.76 29.79 11.19
CA ILE A 241 -19.22 28.48 11.69
C ILE A 241 -18.94 27.38 10.67
N LEU A 242 -19.18 27.64 9.38
CA LEU A 242 -18.92 26.69 8.31
C LEU A 242 -17.43 26.31 8.25
N PHE A 243 -16.52 27.30 8.26
CA PHE A 243 -15.08 27.05 8.26
C PHE A 243 -14.57 26.42 9.56
N ALA A 244 -15.16 26.79 10.71
CA ALA A 244 -14.86 26.13 11.98
C ALA A 244 -15.27 24.65 11.93
N GLY A 245 -16.46 24.35 11.40
CA GLY A 245 -16.92 22.98 11.18
C GLY A 245 -16.00 22.20 10.24
N PHE A 246 -15.58 22.79 9.12
CA PHE A 246 -14.63 22.16 8.20
C PHE A 246 -13.28 21.87 8.86
N THR A 247 -12.76 22.82 9.62
CA THR A 247 -11.49 22.66 10.36
C THR A 247 -11.60 21.56 11.42
N VAL A 248 -12.68 21.55 12.22
CA VAL A 248 -12.91 20.55 13.26
C VAL A 248 -13.05 19.16 12.66
N LEU A 249 -13.87 19.00 11.62
CA LEU A 249 -14.06 17.71 10.95
C LEU A 249 -12.77 17.22 10.30
N THR A 250 -12.00 18.11 9.68
CA THR A 250 -10.69 17.76 9.11
C THR A 250 -9.71 17.30 10.20
N ALA A 251 -9.65 17.99 11.33
CA ALA A 251 -8.81 17.61 12.46
C ALA A 251 -9.25 16.26 13.06
N LEU A 252 -10.56 16.04 13.22
CA LEU A 252 -11.10 14.76 13.68
C LEU A 252 -10.75 13.61 12.74
N ALA A 253 -10.82 13.84 11.42
CA ALA A 253 -10.43 12.86 10.41
C ALA A 253 -8.97 12.44 10.59
N TYR A 254 -8.05 13.41 10.68
CA TYR A 254 -6.63 13.15 10.88
C TYR A 254 -6.35 12.45 12.21
N THR A 255 -7.01 12.86 13.30
CA THR A 255 -6.84 12.22 14.61
C THR A 255 -7.31 10.77 14.58
N ARG A 256 -8.52 10.49 14.06
CA ARG A 256 -9.04 9.13 13.95
C ARG A 256 -8.17 8.25 13.06
N ASP A 257 -7.72 8.79 11.93
CA ASP A 257 -6.81 8.08 11.04
C ASP A 257 -5.48 7.77 11.75
N SER A 258 -4.92 8.70 12.52
CA SER A 258 -3.67 8.46 13.28
C SER A 258 -3.79 7.40 14.37
N GLN A 259 -4.98 7.20 14.93
CA GLN A 259 -5.26 6.24 15.98
C GLN A 259 -5.77 4.89 15.47
N ASN A 260 -6.11 4.79 14.18
CA ASN A 260 -6.63 3.58 13.57
C ASN A 260 -5.49 2.71 13.05
N GLU A 261 -5.18 1.64 13.80
CA GLU A 261 -4.12 0.68 13.49
C GLU A 261 -4.30 0.05 12.10
N GLU A 262 -5.53 -0.35 11.75
CA GLU A 262 -5.84 -0.96 10.46
C GLU A 262 -5.56 0.00 9.29
N TYR A 263 -5.91 1.29 9.46
CA TYR A 263 -5.61 2.31 8.46
C TYR A 263 -4.10 2.57 8.34
N GLN A 264 -3.37 2.66 9.46
CA GLN A 264 -1.92 2.85 9.43
C GLN A 264 -1.22 1.66 8.77
N PHE A 265 -1.65 0.44 9.09
CA PHE A 265 -1.15 -0.79 8.47
C PHE A 265 -1.40 -0.79 6.95
N ALA A 266 -2.65 -0.55 6.53
CA ALA A 266 -2.98 -0.53 5.11
C ALA A 266 -2.27 0.60 4.35
N LYS A 267 -2.04 1.76 4.99
CA LYS A 267 -1.23 2.85 4.42
C LYS A 267 0.23 2.43 4.27
N ALA A 268 0.80 1.74 5.25
CA ALA A 268 2.18 1.24 5.20
C ALA A 268 2.34 0.19 4.08
N GLN A 269 1.38 -0.75 3.96
CA GLN A 269 1.40 -1.73 2.88
C GLN A 269 1.32 -1.08 1.50
N ALA A 270 0.40 -0.12 1.31
CA ALA A 270 0.29 0.59 0.04
C ALA A 270 1.55 1.43 -0.30
N GLN A 271 2.29 1.89 0.71
CA GLN A 271 3.57 2.56 0.51
C GLN A 271 4.64 1.56 0.05
N ILE A 272 4.72 0.38 0.69
CA ILE A 272 5.62 -0.71 0.26
C ILE A 272 5.35 -1.08 -1.20
N ASP A 273 4.08 -1.25 -1.57
CA ASP A 273 3.70 -1.60 -2.94
C ASP A 273 4.07 -0.46 -3.92
N ALA A 274 3.88 0.80 -3.54
CA ALA A 274 4.26 1.94 -4.36
C ALA A 274 5.79 2.06 -4.55
N ASP A 275 6.56 1.78 -3.51
CA ASP A 275 8.02 1.78 -3.58
C ASP A 275 8.53 0.60 -4.42
N ARG A 276 7.92 -0.58 -4.27
CA ARG A 276 8.23 -1.77 -5.06
C ARG A 276 7.96 -1.58 -6.56
N VAL A 277 6.85 -0.93 -6.92
CA VAL A 277 6.59 -0.58 -8.34
C VAL A 277 7.68 0.33 -8.89
N ARG A 278 8.13 1.32 -8.12
CA ARG A 278 9.19 2.24 -8.58
C ARG A 278 10.52 1.52 -8.74
N GLU A 279 10.81 0.54 -7.90
CA GLU A 279 11.98 -0.32 -8.04
C GLU A 279 11.89 -1.16 -9.32
N LEU A 280 10.79 -1.90 -9.49
CA LEU A 280 10.58 -2.78 -10.64
C LEU A 280 10.49 -2.00 -11.97
N ALA A 281 9.91 -0.80 -11.97
CA ALA A 281 9.84 0.06 -13.16
C ALA A 281 11.21 0.62 -13.59
N ARG A 282 12.24 0.55 -12.73
CA ARG A 282 13.63 0.89 -13.07
C ARG A 282 14.42 -0.30 -13.62
N SER A 283 13.82 -1.49 -13.65
CA SER A 283 14.41 -2.67 -14.28
C SER A 283 14.76 -2.39 -15.75
N PRO A 284 15.71 -3.14 -16.33
CA PRO A 284 15.97 -3.10 -17.78
C PRO A 284 14.73 -3.44 -18.61
N GLU A 285 13.82 -4.27 -18.10
CA GLU A 285 12.55 -4.63 -18.73
C GLU A 285 11.52 -3.49 -18.68
N GLY A 286 11.61 -2.62 -17.68
CA GLY A 286 10.73 -1.47 -17.49
C GLY A 286 9.29 -1.87 -17.17
N ILE A 287 8.33 -1.12 -17.71
CA ILE A 287 6.89 -1.40 -17.55
C ILE A 287 6.43 -2.30 -18.70
N PRO A 288 5.81 -3.46 -18.43
CA PRO A 288 5.38 -4.38 -19.47
C PRO A 288 4.27 -3.76 -20.34
N PRO A 289 4.14 -4.18 -21.62
CA PRO A 289 3.13 -3.62 -22.53
C PRO A 289 1.68 -3.82 -22.09
N ILE A 290 1.40 -4.86 -21.31
CA ILE A 290 0.06 -5.19 -20.79
C ILE A 290 -0.35 -4.18 -19.71
N GLY A 291 0.61 -3.64 -18.94
CA GLY A 291 0.41 -2.48 -18.09
C GLY A 291 1.14 -2.54 -16.75
N ALA A 292 1.14 -1.41 -16.04
CA ALA A 292 1.87 -1.28 -14.78
C ALA A 292 1.31 -2.12 -13.62
N VAL A 293 0.06 -2.58 -13.69
CA VAL A 293 -0.54 -3.45 -12.65
C VAL A 293 0.12 -4.83 -12.65
N GLU A 294 0.45 -5.36 -13.82
CA GLU A 294 1.07 -6.69 -13.97
C GLU A 294 2.41 -6.78 -13.23
N ILE A 295 3.15 -5.66 -13.16
CA ILE A 295 4.41 -5.55 -12.40
C ILE A 295 4.24 -6.06 -10.97
N LEU A 296 3.14 -5.73 -10.31
CA LEU A 296 2.86 -6.19 -8.95
C LEU A 296 2.14 -7.53 -8.90
N GLN A 297 1.49 -7.96 -9.98
CA GLN A 297 0.79 -9.25 -10.01
C GLN A 297 1.76 -10.41 -10.26
N ASP A 298 2.89 -10.16 -10.91
CA ASP A 298 3.93 -11.15 -11.17
C ASP A 298 5.14 -11.08 -10.24
N ASP A 299 5.14 -10.12 -9.32
CA ASP A 299 6.20 -9.96 -8.33
C ASP A 299 5.97 -10.86 -7.10
N ALA A 300 6.89 -11.79 -6.88
CA ALA A 300 6.87 -12.70 -5.73
C ALA A 300 6.90 -11.93 -4.40
N PHE A 301 7.63 -10.80 -4.31
CA PHE A 301 7.68 -10.02 -3.07
C PHE A 301 6.30 -9.49 -2.66
N THR A 302 5.52 -8.94 -3.60
CA THR A 302 4.18 -8.42 -3.30
C THR A 302 3.09 -9.48 -3.26
N GLN A 303 2.97 -10.35 -4.27
CA GLN A 303 1.91 -11.36 -4.25
C GLN A 303 2.21 -12.49 -3.30
N GLY A 304 3.45 -12.99 -3.23
CA GLY A 304 3.82 -14.13 -2.40
C GLY A 304 3.49 -13.90 -0.92
N ARG A 305 3.81 -12.71 -0.37
CA ARG A 305 3.43 -12.36 1.01
C ARG A 305 1.92 -12.26 1.23
N ARG A 306 1.15 -11.78 0.25
CA ARG A 306 -0.32 -11.65 0.35
C ARG A 306 -0.99 -13.01 0.25
N ILE A 307 -0.46 -13.87 -0.61
CA ILE A 307 -0.86 -15.26 -0.74
C ILE A 307 -0.58 -15.99 0.57
N PHE A 308 0.63 -15.85 1.11
CA PHE A 308 0.99 -16.39 2.42
C PHE A 308 0.04 -15.93 3.51
N ALA A 309 -0.17 -14.61 3.64
CA ALA A 309 -1.06 -14.03 4.66
C ALA A 309 -2.51 -14.55 4.56
N SER A 310 -3.00 -14.78 3.35
CA SER A 310 -4.39 -15.20 3.13
C SER A 310 -4.62 -16.70 3.18
N LYS A 311 -3.58 -17.52 2.93
CA LYS A 311 -3.73 -18.97 2.73
C LYS A 311 -2.80 -19.84 3.59
N CYS A 312 -1.65 -19.33 4.00
CA CYS A 312 -0.64 -20.10 4.75
C CYS A 312 -0.55 -19.65 6.21
N ALA A 313 -0.77 -18.37 6.49
CA ALA A 313 -0.58 -17.76 7.79
C ALA A 313 -1.54 -18.28 8.87
N SER A 314 -2.61 -18.99 8.50
CA SER A 314 -3.48 -19.67 9.47
C SER A 314 -2.76 -20.76 10.26
N CYS A 315 -1.69 -21.33 9.69
CA CYS A 315 -0.93 -22.41 10.31
C CYS A 315 0.53 -22.03 10.51
N HIS A 316 1.14 -21.42 9.49
CA HIS A 316 2.55 -21.05 9.48
C HIS A 316 2.77 -19.61 9.94
N THR A 317 3.96 -19.34 10.45
CA THR A 317 4.51 -18.00 10.58
C THR A 317 5.68 -17.80 9.61
N TYR A 318 6.02 -16.55 9.37
CA TYR A 318 7.27 -16.15 8.76
C TYR A 318 7.91 -15.14 9.70
N ASP A 319 8.97 -15.53 10.40
CA ASP A 319 9.61 -14.74 11.47
C ASP A 319 8.61 -14.22 12.51
N GLY A 320 7.67 -15.08 12.91
CA GLY A 320 6.61 -14.78 13.88
C GLY A 320 5.46 -13.91 13.36
N HIS A 321 5.42 -13.58 12.06
CA HIS A 321 4.34 -12.79 11.46
C HIS A 321 3.62 -13.51 10.29
N ASP A 322 2.50 -12.96 9.86
CA ASP A 322 1.62 -13.48 8.80
C ASP A 322 2.12 -13.24 7.36
N GLY A 323 3.41 -12.99 7.16
CA GLY A 323 3.99 -12.54 5.88
C GLY A 323 3.76 -11.07 5.49
N VAL A 324 2.67 -10.43 5.93
CA VAL A 324 2.44 -8.99 5.71
C VAL A 324 2.84 -8.12 6.91
N GLY A 325 3.24 -8.73 8.02
CA GLY A 325 3.87 -8.08 9.17
C GLY A 325 2.96 -7.96 10.39
N ARG A 326 1.82 -8.65 10.40
CA ARG A 326 1.02 -8.79 11.62
C ARG A 326 1.52 -9.98 12.42
N PRO A 327 1.69 -9.86 13.75
CA PRO A 327 2.11 -10.99 14.56
C PRO A 327 1.07 -12.10 14.50
N GLN A 328 1.53 -13.34 14.37
CA GLN A 328 0.66 -14.51 14.43
C GLN A 328 0.82 -15.18 15.79
N LEU A 329 -0.28 -15.30 16.53
CA LEU A 329 -0.24 -15.56 17.97
C LEU A 329 -0.27 -17.05 18.33
N GLU A 330 -0.82 -17.90 17.47
CA GLU A 330 -1.00 -19.33 17.73
C GLU A 330 -0.71 -20.17 16.47
N PRO A 331 0.57 -20.28 16.04
CA PRO A 331 0.92 -21.12 14.91
C PRO A 331 0.70 -22.61 15.26
N SER A 332 0.22 -23.35 14.27
CA SER A 332 0.02 -24.80 14.33
C SER A 332 0.97 -25.58 13.42
N ALA A 333 1.85 -24.87 12.70
CA ALA A 333 2.86 -25.42 11.81
C ALA A 333 4.17 -24.61 11.93
N PRO A 334 5.31 -25.12 11.40
CA PRO A 334 6.62 -24.48 11.52
C PRO A 334 6.67 -23.05 10.99
N ASP A 335 7.61 -22.27 11.52
CA ASP A 335 8.00 -20.99 10.93
C ASP A 335 8.83 -21.25 9.66
N LEU A 336 8.45 -20.59 8.57
CA LEU A 336 9.03 -20.81 7.25
C LEU A 336 10.17 -19.84 6.91
N LYS A 337 10.53 -18.92 7.81
CA LYS A 337 11.66 -18.02 7.61
C LYS A 337 12.97 -18.79 7.54
N GLY A 338 13.63 -18.68 6.38
CA GLY A 338 14.93 -19.32 6.15
C GLY A 338 14.84 -20.84 6.00
N PHE A 339 13.65 -21.39 5.72
CA PHE A 339 13.48 -22.81 5.39
C PHE A 339 14.47 -23.21 4.28
N GLY A 340 15.22 -24.30 4.48
CA GLY A 340 16.30 -24.71 3.56
C GLY A 340 17.71 -24.28 3.99
N SER A 341 17.83 -23.23 4.80
CA SER A 341 19.13 -22.68 5.17
C SER A 341 19.87 -23.50 6.22
N ARG A 342 21.20 -23.37 6.25
CA ARG A 342 22.06 -23.98 7.28
C ARG A 342 21.63 -23.62 8.69
N GLU A 343 21.21 -22.37 8.92
CA GLU A 343 20.73 -21.92 10.23
C GLU A 343 19.42 -22.60 10.64
N TRP A 344 18.47 -22.70 9.69
CA TRP A 344 17.18 -23.36 9.94
C TRP A 344 17.38 -24.85 10.22
N LEU A 345 18.22 -25.53 9.43
CA LEU A 345 18.56 -26.94 9.64
C LEU A 345 19.27 -27.16 10.98
N ALA A 346 20.24 -26.31 11.34
CA ALA A 346 20.96 -26.43 12.60
C ALA A 346 20.02 -26.36 13.82
N GLY A 347 19.01 -25.48 13.77
CA GLY A 347 17.99 -25.46 14.83
C GLY A 347 16.96 -26.59 14.71
N PHE A 348 16.67 -27.11 13.51
CA PHE A 348 15.79 -28.26 13.33
C PHE A 348 16.37 -29.53 13.96
N VAL A 349 17.68 -29.73 13.88
CA VAL A 349 18.38 -30.86 14.52
C VAL A 349 18.89 -30.56 15.93
N ASP A 350 18.46 -29.46 16.55
CA ASP A 350 18.76 -29.13 17.94
C ASP A 350 17.66 -29.69 18.88
N PRO A 351 18.00 -30.61 19.81
CA PRO A 351 17.06 -31.17 20.79
C PRO A 351 16.27 -30.13 21.59
N LYS A 352 16.83 -28.93 21.79
CA LYS A 352 16.18 -27.85 22.54
C LYS A 352 15.18 -27.07 21.72
N GLN A 353 15.23 -27.17 20.40
CA GLN A 353 14.46 -26.33 19.49
C GLN A 353 13.40 -27.09 18.71
N ILE A 354 13.59 -28.37 18.39
CA ILE A 354 12.69 -29.14 17.52
C ILE A 354 11.21 -29.13 17.95
N GLU A 355 10.93 -28.99 19.25
CA GLU A 355 9.56 -28.91 19.80
C GLU A 355 9.03 -27.47 19.98
N THR A 356 9.78 -26.45 19.57
CA THR A 356 9.38 -25.03 19.69
C THR A 356 8.51 -24.59 18.51
N PRO A 357 7.77 -23.45 18.62
CA PRO A 357 6.96 -22.90 17.52
C PRO A 357 7.68 -22.68 16.19
N LYS A 358 9.01 -22.58 16.20
CA LYS A 358 9.81 -22.46 14.97
C LYS A 358 9.77 -23.75 14.13
N TYR A 359 9.58 -24.92 14.76
CA TYR A 359 9.58 -26.23 14.10
C TYR A 359 8.27 -27.00 14.40
N PHE A 360 8.28 -28.12 15.13
CA PHE A 360 7.11 -29.01 15.18
C PHE A 360 6.02 -28.68 16.21
N PHE A 361 6.27 -27.83 17.20
CA PHE A 361 5.35 -27.35 18.25
C PHE A 361 3.96 -28.00 18.42
N ASP A 362 2.95 -27.72 17.59
CA ASP A 362 1.59 -28.27 17.77
C ASP A 362 1.23 -29.36 16.74
N THR A 363 2.18 -29.79 15.92
CA THR A 363 1.98 -30.85 14.92
C THR A 363 1.81 -32.23 15.56
N ALA A 364 1.28 -33.18 14.79
CA ALA A 364 1.23 -34.59 15.19
C ALA A 364 2.62 -35.17 15.51
N PHE A 365 3.72 -34.58 15.02
CA PHE A 365 5.08 -35.11 15.18
C PHE A 365 5.59 -35.13 16.62
N ILE A 366 5.11 -34.22 17.49
CA ILE A 366 5.50 -34.20 18.90
C ILE A 366 4.43 -34.77 19.84
N LYS A 367 3.25 -35.09 19.30
CA LYS A 367 2.14 -35.66 20.08
C LYS A 367 2.45 -37.15 20.31
N PRO A 368 2.51 -37.62 21.56
CA PRO A 368 2.78 -39.02 21.84
C PRO A 368 1.71 -39.93 21.25
N ASP A 369 2.11 -41.07 20.70
CA ASP A 369 1.22 -42.16 20.29
C ASP A 369 0.63 -42.93 21.49
N GLU A 370 -0.13 -43.99 21.22
CA GLU A 370 -0.72 -44.85 22.28
C GLU A 370 0.32 -45.48 23.20
N ASP A 371 1.56 -45.67 22.70
CA ASP A 371 2.70 -46.21 23.44
C ASP A 371 3.55 -45.12 24.12
N GLY A 372 3.13 -43.85 24.01
CA GLY A 372 3.79 -42.70 24.61
C GLY A 372 5.02 -42.20 23.85
N LYS A 373 5.25 -42.65 22.61
CA LYS A 373 6.40 -42.26 21.77
C LYS A 373 6.04 -41.13 20.83
N LYS A 374 6.98 -40.23 20.57
CA LYS A 374 6.83 -39.18 19.55
C LYS A 374 7.23 -39.73 18.18
N SER A 375 7.17 -38.88 17.15
CA SER A 375 7.64 -39.28 15.82
C SER A 375 9.12 -39.67 15.83
N ARG A 376 9.51 -40.59 14.93
CA ARG A 376 10.90 -41.06 14.80
C ARG A 376 11.91 -39.93 14.61
N MET A 377 11.53 -38.85 13.92
CA MET A 377 12.40 -37.68 13.74
C MET A 377 12.66 -36.97 15.06
N VAL A 378 11.63 -36.76 15.89
CA VAL A 378 11.78 -36.07 17.19
C VAL A 378 12.63 -36.90 18.15
N GLU A 379 12.40 -38.21 18.20
CA GLU A 379 13.21 -39.13 19.00
C GLU A 379 14.68 -39.13 18.52
N PHE A 380 14.91 -39.20 17.20
CA PHE A 380 16.25 -39.14 16.62
C PHE A 380 16.99 -37.84 16.98
N VAL A 381 16.31 -36.69 16.91
CA VAL A 381 16.92 -35.41 17.28
C VAL A 381 17.28 -35.39 18.77
N HIS A 382 16.47 -35.98 19.66
CA HIS A 382 16.83 -36.11 21.08
C HIS A 382 18.06 -36.98 21.30
N ASP A 383 18.25 -38.03 20.51
CA ASP A 383 19.47 -38.86 20.56
C ASP A 383 20.75 -38.07 20.18
N LEU A 384 20.61 -36.92 19.50
CA LEU A 384 21.74 -36.04 19.18
C LEU A 384 22.22 -35.20 20.38
N SER A 385 21.53 -35.23 21.54
CA SER A 385 21.92 -34.43 22.71
C SER A 385 23.30 -34.78 23.26
N ASP A 386 23.72 -36.02 23.08
CA ASP A 386 24.90 -36.62 23.72
C ASP A 386 26.07 -36.80 22.73
N LEU A 387 26.06 -36.07 21.61
CA LEU A 387 27.12 -36.14 20.60
C LEU A 387 28.50 -35.74 21.15
N SER A 388 29.49 -36.55 20.81
CA SER A 388 30.90 -36.19 20.96
C SER A 388 31.26 -34.97 20.10
N GLU A 389 32.39 -34.31 20.36
CA GLU A 389 32.86 -33.19 19.53
C GLU A 389 33.05 -33.61 18.05
N GLN A 390 33.48 -34.84 17.81
CA GLN A 390 33.53 -35.40 16.46
C GLN A 390 32.13 -35.58 15.86
N GLY A 391 31.17 -36.07 16.64
CA GLY A 391 29.78 -36.23 16.21
C GLY A 391 29.12 -34.89 15.85
N LYS A 392 29.39 -33.84 16.63
CA LYS A 392 28.93 -32.47 16.32
C LYS A 392 29.55 -31.94 15.01
N GLY A 393 30.86 -32.13 14.83
CA GLY A 393 31.53 -31.76 13.58
C GLY A 393 31.01 -32.53 12.36
N ASN A 394 30.66 -33.81 12.52
CA ASN A 394 30.02 -34.59 11.46
C ASN A 394 28.62 -34.04 11.14
N LEU A 395 27.83 -33.72 12.17
CA LEU A 395 26.49 -33.16 12.00
C LEU A 395 26.52 -31.80 11.28
N GLU A 396 27.47 -30.92 11.60
CA GLU A 396 27.66 -29.64 10.91
C GLU A 396 27.93 -29.81 9.40
N LYS A 397 28.72 -30.83 9.03
CA LYS A 397 28.99 -31.18 7.62
C LYS A 397 27.73 -31.70 6.92
N ILE A 398 26.97 -32.59 7.59
CA ILE A 398 25.70 -33.09 7.06
C ILE A 398 24.71 -31.93 6.86
N ILE A 399 24.60 -31.00 7.82
CA ILE A 399 23.77 -29.79 7.69
C ILE A 399 24.19 -28.98 6.46
N ALA A 400 25.50 -28.80 6.24
CA ALA A 400 25.99 -28.08 5.07
C ALA A 400 25.60 -28.80 3.77
N ALA A 401 25.70 -30.13 3.72
CA ALA A 401 25.33 -30.93 2.56
C ALA A 401 23.83 -30.86 2.26
N VAL A 402 22.97 -31.09 3.25
CA VAL A 402 21.51 -31.05 3.06
C VAL A 402 21.04 -29.63 2.73
N SER A 403 21.65 -28.59 3.32
CA SER A 403 21.31 -27.20 2.98
C SER A 403 21.70 -26.81 1.56
N ALA A 404 22.78 -27.39 1.01
CA ALA A 404 23.25 -27.08 -0.34
C ALA A 404 22.22 -27.52 -1.41
N GLU A 405 21.45 -28.58 -1.15
CA GLU A 405 20.33 -29.01 -2.01
C GLU A 405 19.25 -27.93 -2.20
N ALA A 406 19.13 -26.99 -1.25
CA ALA A 406 18.14 -25.93 -1.31
C ALA A 406 18.45 -24.88 -2.38
N ASP A 407 19.70 -24.78 -2.86
CA ASP A 407 20.16 -23.81 -3.86
C ASP A 407 19.63 -22.38 -3.58
N LEU A 408 19.85 -21.91 -2.35
CA LEU A 408 19.36 -20.62 -1.89
C LEU A 408 20.34 -19.51 -2.29
N HIS A 409 19.87 -18.50 -3.03
CA HIS A 409 20.74 -17.47 -3.61
C HIS A 409 21.57 -16.71 -2.56
N TYR A 410 21.05 -16.51 -1.34
CA TYR A 410 21.72 -15.77 -0.27
C TYR A 410 22.82 -16.55 0.46
N GLN A 411 22.97 -17.86 0.21
CA GLN A 411 24.03 -18.70 0.77
C GLN A 411 24.99 -19.27 -0.28
N ALA A 412 24.78 -18.99 -1.57
CA ALA A 412 25.59 -19.50 -2.67
C ALA A 412 27.11 -19.28 -2.50
N GLU A 413 27.54 -18.13 -1.95
CA GLU A 413 28.96 -17.85 -1.68
C GLU A 413 29.55 -18.76 -0.59
N ILE A 414 28.75 -19.11 0.41
CA ILE A 414 29.14 -20.00 1.50
C ILE A 414 29.19 -21.44 1.01
N ASP A 415 28.24 -21.85 0.19
CA ASP A 415 28.20 -23.19 -0.40
C ASP A 415 29.36 -23.40 -1.38
N GLU A 416 29.72 -22.39 -2.19
CA GLU A 416 30.91 -22.42 -3.05
C GLU A 416 32.22 -22.57 -2.25
N ARG A 417 32.35 -21.84 -1.14
CA ARG A 417 33.54 -21.90 -0.28
C ARG A 417 33.67 -23.26 0.40
N ASP A 418 32.54 -23.83 0.83
CA ASP A 418 32.50 -25.01 1.69
C ASP A 418 32.24 -26.30 0.86
N LYS A 419 32.54 -26.31 -0.44
CA LYS A 419 32.36 -27.46 -1.35
C LYS A 419 32.94 -28.77 -0.83
N GLU A 420 34.15 -28.73 -0.28
CA GLU A 420 34.79 -29.93 0.29
C GLU A 420 34.05 -30.42 1.55
N ILE A 421 33.56 -29.50 2.38
CA ILE A 421 32.77 -29.79 3.59
C ILE A 421 31.42 -30.42 3.20
N ILE A 422 30.79 -29.91 2.14
CA ILE A 422 29.54 -30.45 1.57
C ILE A 422 29.74 -31.87 1.04
N ALA A 423 30.84 -32.14 0.32
CA ALA A 423 31.16 -33.47 -0.17
C ALA A 423 31.37 -34.46 1.00
N GLU A 424 32.15 -34.09 2.01
CA GLU A 424 32.33 -34.91 3.21
C GLU A 424 31.01 -35.12 3.98
N GLY A 425 30.16 -34.09 4.03
CA GLY A 425 28.83 -34.17 4.64
C GLY A 425 27.89 -35.12 3.92
N THR A 426 28.01 -35.20 2.60
CA THR A 426 27.25 -36.13 1.75
C THR A 426 27.65 -37.57 2.06
N ASP A 427 28.94 -37.87 2.14
CA ASP A 427 29.41 -39.21 2.55
C ASP A 427 28.91 -39.57 3.96
N LEU A 428 29.02 -38.64 4.91
CA LEU A 428 28.56 -38.82 6.29
C LEU A 428 27.04 -39.00 6.42
N PHE A 429 26.25 -38.51 5.47
CA PHE A 429 24.80 -38.72 5.43
C PHE A 429 24.45 -40.20 5.32
N PHE A 430 25.24 -40.96 4.55
CA PHE A 430 25.09 -42.41 4.36
C PHE A 430 25.86 -43.22 5.39
N GLU A 431 27.05 -42.78 5.80
CA GLU A 431 27.89 -43.51 6.76
C GLU A 431 27.40 -43.37 8.22
N GLY A 432 26.66 -42.29 8.52
CA GLY A 432 26.10 -42.00 9.84
C GLY A 432 26.96 -41.12 10.74
N ILE A 433 26.39 -40.71 11.87
CA ILE A 433 27.03 -39.78 12.82
C ILE A 433 27.78 -40.56 13.90
N ALA A 434 29.03 -40.16 14.19
CA ALA A 434 29.83 -40.78 15.23
C ALA A 434 29.14 -40.70 16.61
N GLY A 435 28.70 -41.85 17.13
CA GLY A 435 28.00 -41.97 18.41
C GLY A 435 26.49 -42.17 18.29
N VAL A 436 25.93 -42.18 17.08
CA VAL A 436 24.51 -42.43 16.81
C VAL A 436 24.38 -43.70 15.99
N SER A 437 23.40 -44.55 16.32
CA SER A 437 23.28 -45.88 15.69
C SER A 437 22.61 -45.89 14.31
N ALA A 438 21.93 -44.81 13.93
CA ALA A 438 21.23 -44.66 12.66
C ALA A 438 21.88 -43.57 11.81
N ALA A 439 22.01 -43.81 10.51
CA ALA A 439 22.39 -42.82 9.51
C ALA A 439 21.14 -42.07 9.00
N CYS A 440 21.32 -40.87 8.44
CA CYS A 440 20.21 -40.14 7.85
C CYS A 440 19.60 -40.89 6.65
N ALA A 441 20.45 -41.56 5.86
CA ALA A 441 20.06 -42.39 4.72
C ALA A 441 19.19 -43.61 5.09
N ASP A 442 19.21 -44.06 6.35
CA ASP A 442 18.34 -45.17 6.81
C ASP A 442 16.84 -44.82 6.69
N CYS A 443 16.53 -43.52 6.68
CA CYS A 443 15.16 -43.01 6.58
C CYS A 443 14.92 -42.09 5.38
N HIS A 444 15.94 -41.48 4.79
CA HIS A 444 15.79 -40.44 3.78
C HIS A 444 16.53 -40.77 2.48
N GLY A 445 15.94 -40.42 1.34
CA GLY A 445 16.61 -40.44 0.04
C GLY A 445 17.45 -39.18 -0.11
N PHE A 446 18.61 -39.27 -0.76
CA PHE A 446 19.55 -38.15 -0.90
C PHE A 446 20.52 -38.43 -2.07
N ASP A 447 21.03 -37.37 -2.71
CA ASP A 447 21.99 -37.43 -3.82
C ASP A 447 21.66 -38.43 -4.96
N GLY A 448 20.40 -38.47 -5.38
CA GLY A 448 19.87 -39.33 -6.43
C GLY A 448 19.43 -40.73 -5.98
N ASP A 449 19.70 -41.13 -4.73
CA ASP A 449 19.25 -42.40 -4.18
C ASP A 449 17.84 -42.29 -3.58
N GLU A 450 17.00 -43.31 -3.84
CA GLU A 450 15.65 -43.42 -3.30
C GLU A 450 15.67 -44.10 -1.92
N SER A 451 14.89 -43.59 -0.96
CA SER A 451 14.67 -44.30 0.30
C SER A 451 13.69 -45.44 0.13
N GLU A 452 13.98 -46.59 0.76
CA GLU A 452 12.99 -47.68 0.91
C GLU A 452 11.87 -47.34 1.93
N ALA A 453 12.00 -46.25 2.70
CA ALA A 453 11.02 -45.84 3.70
C ALA A 453 9.89 -44.98 3.07
N SER A 454 8.73 -45.59 2.84
CA SER A 454 7.57 -44.98 2.16
C SER A 454 6.84 -43.84 2.92
N HIS A 455 7.42 -43.32 4.00
CA HIS A 455 6.72 -42.55 5.04
C HIS A 455 7.54 -41.37 5.59
N THR A 456 8.65 -41.06 4.94
CA THR A 456 9.61 -40.02 5.31
C THR A 456 9.93 -39.20 4.06
N PRO A 457 10.07 -37.86 4.19
CA PRO A 457 10.34 -37.03 3.03
C PRO A 457 11.67 -37.37 2.37
N ASP A 458 11.64 -37.53 1.06
CA ASP A 458 12.82 -37.58 0.21
C ASP A 458 13.55 -36.22 0.23
N LEU A 459 14.86 -36.26 0.47
CA LEU A 459 15.71 -35.08 0.59
C LEU A 459 16.49 -34.78 -0.71
N ASN A 460 16.24 -35.51 -1.80
CA ASN A 460 16.74 -35.15 -3.13
C ASN A 460 16.21 -33.77 -3.56
N GLY A 461 17.10 -32.80 -3.74
CA GLY A 461 16.74 -31.40 -4.00
C GLY A 461 16.01 -30.75 -2.83
N TRP A 462 16.25 -31.19 -1.59
CA TRP A 462 15.52 -30.72 -0.41
C TRP A 462 15.45 -29.19 -0.34
N ALA A 463 14.24 -28.68 -0.09
CA ALA A 463 13.94 -27.25 -0.01
C ALA A 463 14.30 -26.41 -1.24
N SER A 464 14.75 -27.00 -2.36
CA SER A 464 14.90 -26.33 -3.66
C SER A 464 13.58 -25.73 -4.12
N ARG A 465 13.63 -24.87 -5.15
CA ARG A 465 12.42 -24.25 -5.72
C ARG A 465 11.44 -25.33 -6.19
N GLU A 466 11.91 -26.29 -6.96
CA GLU A 466 11.11 -27.40 -7.51
C GLU A 466 10.55 -28.28 -6.38
N TRP A 467 11.39 -28.66 -5.42
CA TRP A 467 10.96 -29.48 -4.28
C TRP A 467 9.87 -28.79 -3.47
N THR A 468 10.03 -27.49 -3.21
CA THR A 468 9.06 -26.73 -2.41
C THR A 468 7.74 -26.53 -3.16
N ILE A 469 7.78 -26.34 -4.48
CA ILE A 469 6.58 -26.32 -5.33
C ILE A 469 5.86 -27.66 -5.28
N GLU A 470 6.56 -28.77 -5.51
CA GLU A 470 5.96 -30.11 -5.48
C GLU A 470 5.39 -30.46 -4.10
N PHE A 471 6.12 -30.14 -3.03
CA PHE A 471 5.68 -30.33 -1.66
C PHE A 471 4.42 -29.51 -1.37
N THR A 472 4.39 -28.25 -1.80
CA THR A 472 3.22 -27.38 -1.65
C THR A 472 2.03 -27.88 -2.47
N LYS A 473 2.26 -28.47 -3.65
CA LYS A 473 1.17 -29.05 -4.47
C LYS A 473 0.52 -30.24 -3.79
N ASN A 474 1.33 -31.18 -3.31
CA ASN A 474 0.85 -32.42 -2.73
C ASN A 474 1.79 -32.99 -1.66
N PRO A 475 1.66 -32.53 -0.40
CA PRO A 475 2.48 -33.04 0.71
C PRO A 475 2.15 -34.51 1.08
N ALA A 476 1.02 -35.04 0.58
CA ALA A 476 0.59 -36.43 0.74
C ALA A 476 1.11 -37.36 -0.37
N HIS A 477 1.93 -36.85 -1.31
CA HIS A 477 2.63 -37.70 -2.28
C HIS A 477 3.60 -38.65 -1.55
N SER A 478 3.85 -39.84 -2.13
CA SER A 478 4.72 -40.86 -1.52
C SER A 478 6.18 -40.41 -1.38
N ARG A 479 6.61 -39.42 -2.16
CA ARG A 479 7.91 -38.73 -2.05
C ARG A 479 8.05 -37.94 -0.74
N PHE A 480 6.94 -37.53 -0.13
CA PHE A 480 6.93 -36.66 1.06
C PHE A 480 6.41 -37.43 2.29
N TYR A 481 5.24 -37.06 2.81
CA TYR A 481 4.67 -37.70 4.00
C TYR A 481 3.69 -38.83 3.69
N GLY A 482 3.23 -38.97 2.44
CA GLY A 482 2.28 -40.01 2.08
C GLY A 482 1.02 -39.94 2.95
N LYS A 483 0.66 -41.07 3.58
CA LYS A 483 -0.46 -41.18 4.53
C LYS A 483 -0.22 -40.51 5.89
N ASN A 484 1.02 -40.09 6.18
CA ASN A 484 1.41 -39.47 7.44
C ASN A 484 1.42 -37.93 7.36
N ASN A 485 0.92 -37.35 6.27
CA ASN A 485 0.67 -35.92 6.22
C ASN A 485 -0.34 -35.56 7.31
N ASP A 486 0.08 -34.73 8.27
CA ASP A 486 -0.72 -34.37 9.46
C ASP A 486 -2.02 -33.65 9.05
N ARG A 487 -1.86 -32.48 8.44
CA ARG A 487 -3.00 -31.59 8.13
C ARG A 487 -2.72 -30.55 7.04
N MET A 488 -1.60 -30.66 6.32
CA MET A 488 -1.32 -29.74 5.23
C MET A 488 -2.24 -30.08 4.03
N PRO A 489 -3.00 -29.12 3.47
CA PRO A 489 -3.93 -29.38 2.37
C PRO A 489 -3.21 -29.92 1.12
N ILE A 490 -3.95 -30.67 0.28
CA ILE A 490 -3.48 -31.08 -1.05
C ILE A 490 -3.91 -29.99 -2.03
N PHE A 491 -3.11 -28.93 -2.12
CA PHE A 491 -3.51 -27.70 -2.80
C PHE A 491 -3.83 -27.87 -4.29
N GLU A 492 -3.17 -28.81 -4.97
CA GLU A 492 -3.44 -29.14 -6.39
C GLU A 492 -4.83 -29.77 -6.59
N GLU A 493 -5.23 -30.71 -5.71
CA GLU A 493 -6.52 -31.41 -5.82
C GLU A 493 -7.68 -30.54 -5.31
N GLU A 494 -7.45 -29.74 -4.27
CA GLU A 494 -8.47 -28.88 -3.67
C GLU A 494 -8.73 -27.59 -4.46
N GLY A 495 -7.91 -27.29 -5.47
CA GLY A 495 -8.06 -26.09 -6.30
C GLY A 495 -7.90 -24.78 -5.51
N ILE A 496 -7.17 -24.81 -4.40
CA ILE A 496 -6.96 -23.65 -3.51
C ILE A 496 -6.00 -22.64 -4.13
N PHE A 497 -4.99 -23.13 -4.88
CA PHE A 497 -4.02 -22.33 -5.59
C PHE A 497 -4.03 -22.62 -7.09
N THR A 498 -3.67 -21.62 -7.87
CA THR A 498 -3.13 -21.81 -9.23
C THR A 498 -1.64 -22.13 -9.16
N ASP A 499 -1.10 -22.79 -10.19
CA ASP A 499 0.36 -23.06 -10.28
C ASP A 499 1.19 -21.80 -10.06
N ARG A 500 0.77 -20.69 -10.68
CA ARG A 500 1.44 -19.39 -10.54
C ARG A 500 1.43 -18.86 -9.11
N GLN A 501 0.35 -19.07 -8.35
CA GLN A 501 0.28 -18.65 -6.95
C GLN A 501 1.22 -19.47 -6.07
N ILE A 502 1.37 -20.77 -6.35
CA ILE A 502 2.33 -21.63 -5.66
C ILE A 502 3.75 -21.14 -5.93
N GLU A 503 4.09 -20.87 -7.19
CA GLU A 503 5.39 -20.30 -7.55
C GLU A 503 5.67 -18.99 -6.79
N LEU A 504 4.73 -18.03 -6.80
CA LEU A 504 4.92 -16.74 -6.16
C LEU A 504 5.12 -16.83 -4.64
N VAL A 505 4.39 -17.72 -3.95
CA VAL A 505 4.57 -17.90 -2.50
C VAL A 505 5.86 -18.66 -2.18
N VAL A 506 6.25 -19.64 -2.99
CA VAL A 506 7.51 -20.37 -2.83
C VAL A 506 8.70 -19.45 -3.07
N ASP A 507 8.68 -18.68 -4.16
CA ASP A 507 9.71 -17.69 -4.49
C ASP A 507 9.82 -16.65 -3.37
N TRP A 508 8.70 -16.27 -2.74
CA TRP A 508 8.72 -15.39 -1.57
C TRP A 508 9.29 -16.05 -0.30
N ILE A 509 8.91 -17.29 0.02
CA ILE A 509 9.46 -18.00 1.19
C ILE A 509 10.98 -18.17 1.07
N ARG A 510 11.47 -18.43 -0.15
CA ARG A 510 12.89 -18.62 -0.48
C ARG A 510 13.66 -17.32 -0.67
N GLU A 511 12.98 -16.18 -0.61
CA GLU A 511 13.53 -14.87 -0.92
C GLU A 511 13.98 -14.64 -2.38
N ASP A 512 13.55 -15.50 -3.30
CA ASP A 512 13.89 -15.52 -4.72
C ASP A 512 13.03 -14.54 -5.54
N TRP A 513 13.16 -13.24 -5.25
CA TRP A 513 12.58 -12.17 -6.08
C TRP A 513 13.65 -11.20 -6.57
N VAL A 514 13.36 -10.52 -7.67
CA VAL A 514 14.29 -9.56 -8.26
C VAL A 514 14.52 -8.37 -7.33
N ARG A 515 15.77 -8.07 -7.00
CA ARG A 515 16.17 -6.90 -6.21
C ARG A 515 17.06 -6.00 -7.05
N PHE A 516 16.65 -4.77 -7.30
CA PHE A 516 17.46 -3.83 -8.08
C PHE A 516 18.29 -2.94 -7.15
N GLY A 517 19.61 -2.92 -7.38
CA GLY A 517 20.53 -2.08 -6.62
C GLY A 517 21.16 -2.77 -5.41
N GLU A 518 20.88 -4.04 -5.12
CA GLU A 518 21.45 -4.77 -3.98
C GLU A 518 22.99 -4.86 -4.07
N ALA A 519 23.55 -4.93 -5.28
CA ALA A 519 24.99 -4.85 -5.51
C ALA A 519 25.55 -3.44 -5.23
N GLU A 520 24.82 -2.37 -5.59
CA GLU A 520 25.20 -0.99 -5.29
C GLU A 520 25.06 -0.67 -3.80
N GLU A 521 24.05 -1.23 -3.14
CA GLU A 521 23.78 -1.06 -1.72
C GLU A 521 24.77 -1.87 -0.86
N LYS A 522 25.08 -3.12 -1.23
CA LYS A 522 26.17 -3.90 -0.65
C LYS A 522 27.52 -3.21 -0.88
N ALA A 523 27.77 -2.66 -2.08
CA ALA A 523 29.00 -1.91 -2.36
C ALA A 523 29.08 -0.60 -1.55
N ALA A 524 27.97 0.12 -1.39
CA ALA A 524 27.89 1.33 -0.58
C ALA A 524 28.06 1.03 0.93
N ALA A 525 27.46 -0.05 1.42
CA ALA A 525 27.60 -0.52 2.80
C ALA A 525 29.03 -1.01 3.08
N ALA A 526 29.63 -1.76 2.16
CA ALA A 526 31.03 -2.17 2.23
C ALA A 526 31.97 -0.96 2.23
N ALA A 527 31.75 0.00 1.33
CA ALA A 527 32.54 1.24 1.27
C ALA A 527 32.38 2.09 2.54
N ALA A 528 31.18 2.14 3.13
CA ALA A 528 30.92 2.84 4.39
C ALA A 528 31.60 2.15 5.58
N ALA A 529 31.57 0.81 5.64
CA ALA A 529 32.25 0.01 6.66
C ALA A 529 33.78 0.13 6.56
N GLU A 530 34.33 0.15 5.34
CA GLU A 530 35.76 0.34 5.10
C GLU A 530 36.20 1.78 5.42
N ALA A 531 35.38 2.79 5.11
CA ALA A 531 35.61 4.17 5.52
C ALA A 531 35.53 4.36 7.05
N ALA A 532 34.72 3.56 7.76
CA ALA A 532 34.67 3.56 9.22
C ALA A 532 35.93 2.91 9.83
N LYS A 533 36.39 1.77 9.29
CA LYS A 533 37.65 1.12 9.70
C LYS A 533 38.88 1.99 9.48
N ASN A 534 38.90 2.80 8.42
CA ASN A 534 40.02 3.72 8.13
C ASN A 534 39.99 5.01 8.99
N ARG A 535 38.98 5.19 9.84
CA ARG A 535 38.86 6.31 10.79
C ARG A 535 39.17 5.93 12.24
N GLU A 536 39.34 4.64 12.52
CA GLU A 536 39.95 4.10 13.75
C GLU A 536 41.46 3.90 13.54
#